data_AF-A0ABD5XH99-F1
#
_entry.id   AF-A0ABD5XH99-F1
#
_cell.length_a   1.000
_cell.length_b   1.000
_cell.length_c   1.000
_cell.angle_alpha   90.00
_cell.angle_beta   90.00
_cell.angle_gamma   90.00
#
_symmetry.space_group_name_H-M   'P 1'
#
loop_
_entity.id
_entity.type
_entity.pdbx_description
1 polymer ?
#
loop_
_entity_poly.entity_id
_entity_poly.type
_entity_poly.pdbx_seq_one_letter_code
_entity_poly.pdbx_strand_id
1 'polypeptide(L)' 'MADVVDRYGEAAVREAVQFILAGDVSFRTAAADLDMRSIDGVRIGTTARWILGELNATTDSPV' A
#
# COMPACT_ATOMS: atom_id res chain seq x y z
N MET A 1 -6.64 -2.38 8.97
CA MET A 1 -5.43 -3.04 8.42
C MET A 1 -5.35 -4.48 8.84
N ALA A 2 -5.47 -4.82 10.13
CA ALA A 2 -5.55 -6.24 10.56
C ALA A 2 -6.65 -7.00 9.80
N ASP A 3 -7.86 -6.44 9.69
CA ASP A 3 -8.98 -6.95 8.91
C ASP A 3 -8.73 -7.13 7.40
N VAL A 4 -7.77 -6.39 6.84
CA VAL A 4 -7.37 -6.47 5.43
C VAL A 4 -6.32 -7.57 5.27
N VAL A 5 -5.37 -7.66 6.19
CA VAL A 5 -4.37 -8.74 6.24
C VAL A 5 -5.03 -10.08 6.52
N ASP A 6 -6.02 -10.15 7.42
CA ASP A 6 -6.78 -11.37 7.69
C ASP A 6 -7.58 -11.84 6.47
N ARG A 7 -8.03 -10.90 5.63
CA ARG A 7 -8.83 -11.20 4.43
C ARG A 7 -7.99 -11.68 3.26
N TYR A 8 -6.85 -11.05 3.02
CA TYR A 8 -6.04 -11.27 1.81
C TYR A 8 -4.73 -12.01 2.08
N GLY A 9 -4.33 -12.12 3.34
CA GLY A 9 -3.02 -12.61 3.74
C GLY A 9 -1.94 -11.54 3.60
N GLU A 10 -0.85 -11.70 4.35
CA GLU A 10 0.28 -10.76 4.33
C GLU A 10 0.91 -10.67 2.94
N ALA A 11 1.04 -11.81 2.24
CA ALA A 11 1.68 -11.86 0.93
C ALA A 11 0.96 -10.98 -0.11
N ALA A 12 -0.37 -11.09 -0.21
CA ALA A 12 -1.16 -10.29 -1.13
C ALA A 12 -1.15 -8.80 -0.76
N VAL A 13 -1.20 -8.47 0.54
CA VAL A 13 -1.08 -7.08 0.99
C VAL A 13 0.30 -6.51 0.65
N ARG A 14 1.37 -7.30 0.79
CA ARG A 14 2.72 -6.89 0.41
C ARG A 14 2.84 -6.66 -1.09
N GLU A 15 2.27 -7.55 -1.90
CA GLU A 15 2.20 -7.37 -3.36
C GLU A 15 1.44 -6.11 -3.74
N ALA A 16 0.29 -5.84 -3.11
CA ALA A 16 -0.47 -4.62 -3.30
C ALA A 16 0.34 -3.37 -2.96
N VAL A 17 1.08 -3.37 -1.85
CA VAL A 17 1.97 -2.26 -1.49
C VAL A 17 3.03 -2.03 -2.56
N GLN A 18 3.69 -3.09 -3.02
CA GLN A 18 4.72 -2.98 -4.06
C GLN A 18 4.15 -2.43 -5.37
N PHE A 19 3.00 -2.95 -5.80
CA PHE A 19 2.33 -2.51 -7.01
C PHE A 19 1.88 -1.06 -6.93
N ILE A 20 1.34 -0.64 -5.77
CA ILE A 20 0.89 0.74 -5.54
C ILE A 20 2.04 1.73 -5.46
N LEU A 21 3.17 1.36 -4.83
CA LEU A 21 4.31 2.25 -4.69
C LEU A 21 5.18 2.32 -5.95
N ALA A 22 5.21 1.25 -6.76
CA ALA A 22 5.99 1.19 -7.99
C ALA A 22 5.20 1.59 -9.25
N GLY A 23 3.87 1.46 -9.23
CA GLY A 23 3.01 1.70 -10.39
C GLY A 23 2.53 3.15 -10.50
N ASP A 24 2.45 3.67 -11.72
CA ASP A 24 1.77 4.94 -12.06
C ASP A 24 0.23 4.77 -12.18
N VAL A 25 -0.33 3.76 -11.50
CA VAL A 25 -1.74 3.41 -11.58
C VAL A 25 -2.48 3.82 -10.32
N SER A 26 -3.76 4.15 -10.47
CA SER A 26 -4.60 4.50 -9.32
C SER A 26 -4.74 3.32 -8.35
N PHE A 27 -4.86 3.60 -7.05
CA PHE A 27 -5.06 2.57 -6.02
C PHE A 27 -6.24 1.65 -6.30
N ARG A 28 -7.25 2.16 -7.00
CA ARG A 28 -8.44 1.41 -7.42
C ARG A 28 -8.10 0.36 -8.49
N THR A 29 -7.25 0.73 -9.45
CA THR A 29 -6.77 -0.17 -10.51
C THR A 29 -5.89 -1.27 -9.92
N ALA A 30 -4.94 -0.88 -9.05
CA ALA A 30 -4.10 -1.81 -8.31
C ALA A 30 -4.92 -2.83 -7.49
N ALA A 31 -6.00 -2.38 -6.84
CA ALA A 31 -6.90 -3.29 -6.12
C ALA A 31 -7.63 -4.25 -7.07
N ALA A 32 -8.10 -3.77 -8.23
CA ALA A 32 -8.80 -4.62 -9.19
C ALA A 32 -7.90 -5.71 -9.77
N ASP A 33 -6.64 -5.38 -10.09
CA ASP A 33 -5.65 -6.33 -10.61
C ASP A 33 -5.30 -7.44 -9.61
N LEU A 34 -5.53 -7.19 -8.32
CA LEU A 34 -5.26 -8.13 -7.22
C LEU A 34 -6.53 -8.77 -6.63
N ASP A 35 -7.67 -8.64 -7.32
CA ASP A 35 -8.98 -9.12 -6.86
C ASP A 35 -9.37 -8.61 -5.45
N MET A 36 -8.89 -7.41 -5.11
CA MET A 36 -9.18 -6.73 -3.85
C MET A 36 -10.31 -5.72 -4.01
N ARG A 37 -11.04 -5.50 -2.91
CA ARG A 37 -12.05 -4.43 -2.90
C ARG A 37 -11.35 -3.09 -3.07
N SER A 38 -11.91 -2.20 -3.90
CA SER A 38 -11.32 -0.88 -4.15
C SER A 38 -11.08 -0.08 -2.87
N ILE A 39 -11.96 -0.21 -1.87
CA ILE A 39 -11.78 0.45 -0.56
C ILE A 39 -10.58 -0.09 0.21
N ASP A 40 -10.27 -1.38 0.07
CA ASP A 40 -9.12 -1.99 0.73
C ASP A 40 -7.82 -1.59 0.03
N GLY A 41 -7.81 -1.50 -1.31
CA GLY A 41 -6.68 -0.94 -2.06
C GLY A 41 -6.35 0.51 -1.68
N VAL A 42 -7.37 1.36 -1.52
CA VAL A 42 -7.18 2.75 -1.07
C VAL A 42 -6.60 2.81 0.35
N ARG A 43 -7.07 1.94 1.26
CA ARG A 43 -6.54 1.85 2.63
C ARG A 43 -5.07 1.42 2.62
N ILE A 44 -4.74 0.35 1.88
CA ILE A 44 -3.36 -0.14 1.73
C ILE A 44 -2.46 0.96 1.17
N GLY A 45 -2.85 1.60 0.06
CA GLY A 45 -2.05 2.64 -0.58
C GLY A 45 -1.83 3.88 0.28
N THR A 46 -2.86 4.31 1.01
CA THR A 46 -2.75 5.43 1.95
C THR A 46 -1.77 5.13 3.07
N THR A 47 -1.90 3.96 3.71
CA THR A 47 -0.99 3.55 4.78
C THR A 47 0.45 3.41 4.27
N ALA A 48 0.64 2.79 3.10
CA ALA A 48 1.96 2.62 2.49
C ALA A 48 2.67 3.95 2.20
N ARG A 49 1.96 4.91 1.61
CA ARG A 49 2.53 6.25 1.31
C ARG A 49 2.82 7.05 2.57
N TRP A 50 1.99 6.91 3.61
CA TRP A 50 2.25 7.57 4.89
C TRP A 50 3.53 7.04 5.54
N ILE A 51 3.69 5.71 5.65
CA ILE A 51 4.92 5.09 6.18
C ILE A 51 6.13 5.50 5.35
N LEU A 52 6.03 5.47 4.01
CA LEU A 52 7.12 5.91 3.14
C LEU A 52 7.50 7.38 3.40
N GLY A 53 6.51 8.26 3.62
CA GLY A 53 6.74 9.65 4.00
C GLY A 53 7.50 9.79 5.32
N GLU A 54 7.15 9.02 6.35
CA GLU A 54 7.86 9.02 7.63
C GLU A 54 9.30 8.52 7.50
N LEU A 55 9.51 7.44 6.73
CA LEU A 55 10.84 6.89 6.47
C LEU A 55 11.72 7.88 5.71
N ASN A 56 11.17 8.56 4.70
CA ASN A 56 11.91 9.58 3.95
C ASN A 56 12.23 10.79 4.82
N ALA A 57 11.29 11.26 5.66
CA ALA A 57 11.54 12.37 6.60
C ALA A 57 12.62 12.05 7.65
N THR A 58 12.72 10.78 8.05
CA THR A 58 13.78 10.31 8.96
C THR A 58 15.13 10.19 8.25
N THR A 59 15.12 9.85 6.97
CA THR A 59 16.33 9.69 6.14
C THR A 59 16.91 11.04 5.69
N ASP A 60 16.07 12.04 5.44
CA ASP A 60 16.46 13.41 5.05
C ASP A 60 16.85 14.30 6.26
N SER A 61 16.99 13.74 7.46
CA SER A 61 17.60 14.48 8.57
C SER A 61 19.08 14.71 8.31
N PRO A 62 19.56 15.97 8.20
CA PRO A 62 20.97 16.24 8.04
C PRO A 62 21.71 15.86 9.32
N VAL A 63 22.72 15.01 9.17
CA VAL A 63 23.70 14.68 10.22
C VAL A 63 24.50 15.93 10.61
#